data_AF-A0A3N7FZD2-F1
#
_entry.id   AF-A0A3N7FZD2-F1
#
_cell.length_a   1.000
_cell.length_b   1.000
_cell.length_c   1.000
_cell.angle_alpha   90.00
_cell.angle_beta   90.00
_cell.angle_gamma   90.00
#
_symmetry.space_group_name_H-M   'P 1'
#
loop_
_entity.id
_entity.type
_entity.pdbx_description
1 polymer ?
#
loop_
_entity_poly.entity_id
_entity_poly.type
_entity_poly.pdbx_seq_one_letter_code
_entity_poly.pdbx_strand_id
1 'polypeptide(L)'
;MKGLLEFNSANGSPFAINPYPYFAYRSDTRPETLALCLFQPNAGRMDGNTKIKYMNMFDAQVDAVYSALNSMGFKNVEIVVAETGWPFKGDDNDVGPSIENAKAYNGNLIAHLRSMVGTPVMPGKSVDTYLFALYDEELKPGPGSERSFGLFKTDLTVVYDVGLSTNSQNKSLEATPQPPPATAVTATSTSTNNNDSSTSMGTSTSTGSSMNTISIINKVYLIRIFNLGLLSEYMELSLIFFFFYDLHT
;
A
#
# COMPACT_ATOMS: atom_id res chain seq x y z
N MET A 1 18.31 -2.69 22.76
CA MET A 1 18.40 -2.32 21.33
C MET A 1 19.73 -2.70 20.68
N LYS A 2 20.89 -2.23 21.17
CA LYS A 2 22.19 -2.47 20.50
C LYS A 2 22.50 -3.94 20.16
N GLY A 3 22.33 -4.88 21.10
CA GLY A 3 22.60 -6.30 20.85
C GLY A 3 21.71 -6.94 19.78
N LEU A 4 20.46 -6.47 19.63
CA LEU A 4 19.57 -6.89 18.54
C LEU A 4 20.13 -6.42 17.20
N LEU A 5 20.53 -5.15 17.09
CA LEU A 5 21.09 -4.59 15.87
C LEU A 5 22.43 -5.23 15.48
N GLU A 6 23.25 -5.61 16.47
CA GLU A 6 24.48 -6.40 16.25
C GLU A 6 24.15 -7.77 15.65
N PHE A 7 23.13 -8.46 16.17
CA PHE A 7 22.65 -9.73 15.60
C PHE A 7 22.10 -9.55 14.18
N ASN A 8 21.26 -8.55 13.94
CA ASN A 8 20.74 -8.23 12.62
C ASN A 8 21.86 -8.00 11.61
N SER A 9 22.86 -7.18 11.99
CA SER A 9 24.00 -6.87 11.15
C SER A 9 24.90 -8.08 10.89
N ALA A 10 25.14 -8.93 11.89
CA ALA A 10 25.98 -10.12 11.75
C ALA A 10 25.35 -11.18 10.82
N ASN A 11 24.02 -11.22 10.77
CA ASN A 11 23.26 -12.25 10.06
C ASN A 11 22.62 -11.75 8.76
N GLY A 12 22.77 -10.45 8.42
CA GLY A 12 22.10 -9.84 7.27
C GLY A 12 20.57 -9.85 7.39
N SER A 13 20.04 -9.86 8.62
CA SER A 13 18.60 -9.87 8.89
C SER A 13 18.05 -8.46 9.01
N PRO A 14 16.86 -8.15 8.44
CA PRO A 14 16.30 -6.81 8.49
C PRO A 14 15.78 -6.43 9.89
N PHE A 15 15.73 -5.13 10.15
CA PHE A 15 15.03 -4.54 11.29
C PHE A 15 13.58 -4.24 10.89
N ALA A 16 12.64 -4.94 11.54
CA ALA A 16 11.21 -4.79 11.27
C ALA A 16 10.61 -3.62 12.04
N ILE A 17 9.79 -2.80 11.37
CA ILE A 17 9.09 -1.66 11.95
C ILE A 17 7.62 -1.62 11.54
N ASN A 18 6.81 -0.95 12.37
CA ASN A 18 5.38 -0.80 12.13
C ASN A 18 5.00 0.70 12.08
N PRO A 19 5.37 1.44 11.01
CA PRO A 19 5.01 2.84 10.86
C PRO A 19 3.50 2.97 10.59
N TYR A 20 2.81 3.70 11.46
CA TYR A 20 1.37 3.97 11.31
C TYR A 20 1.10 5.47 11.25
N PRO A 21 1.01 6.05 10.04
CA PRO A 21 0.53 7.42 9.85
C PRO A 21 -0.87 7.68 10.44
N TYR A 22 -1.72 6.65 10.52
CA TYR A 22 -3.03 6.74 11.18
C TYR A 22 -2.92 7.27 12.62
N PHE A 23 -2.01 6.74 13.44
CA PHE A 23 -1.85 7.18 14.84
C PHE A 23 -1.25 8.59 14.95
N ALA A 24 -0.45 9.00 13.95
CA ALA A 24 0.04 10.37 13.87
C ALA A 24 -1.12 11.35 13.63
N TYR A 25 -2.03 11.03 12.70
CA TYR A 25 -3.25 11.82 12.47
C TYR A 25 -4.20 11.82 13.67
N ARG A 26 -4.38 10.67 14.34
CA ARG A 26 -5.20 10.59 15.55
C ARG A 26 -4.72 11.55 16.64
N SER A 27 -3.42 11.80 16.72
CA SER A 27 -2.81 12.71 17.69
C SER A 27 -2.84 14.18 17.24
N ASP A 28 -2.98 14.43 15.94
CA ASP A 28 -2.97 15.76 15.33
C ASP A 28 -3.95 15.79 14.15
N THR A 29 -5.21 16.10 14.47
CA THR A 29 -6.35 15.93 13.56
C THR A 29 -6.52 17.09 12.56
N ARG A 30 -5.47 17.87 12.32
CA ARG A 30 -5.53 18.98 11.38
C ARG A 30 -5.61 18.47 9.93
N PRO A 31 -6.34 19.14 9.02
CA PRO A 31 -6.53 18.68 7.64
C PRO A 31 -5.22 18.46 6.86
N GLU A 32 -4.21 19.30 7.09
CA GLU A 32 -2.89 19.15 6.46
C GLU A 32 -2.12 17.93 6.97
N THR A 33 -2.34 17.53 8.23
CA THR A 33 -1.79 16.28 8.77
C THR A 33 -2.48 15.08 8.15
N LEU A 34 -3.80 15.13 7.95
CA LEU A 34 -4.53 14.08 7.23
C LEU A 34 -4.00 13.93 5.81
N ALA A 35 -3.87 15.02 5.06
CA ALA A 35 -3.37 15.00 3.69
C ALA A 35 -1.95 14.41 3.60
N LEU A 36 -1.07 14.78 4.54
CA LEU A 36 0.27 14.22 4.67
C LEU A 36 0.26 12.73 4.99
N CYS A 37 -0.63 12.27 5.86
CA CYS A 37 -0.73 10.85 6.24
C CYS A 37 -1.35 9.98 5.12
N LEU A 38 -2.24 10.55 4.32
CA LEU A 38 -2.93 9.87 3.21
C LEU A 38 -2.20 9.98 1.86
N PHE A 39 -0.97 10.51 1.81
CA PHE A 39 -0.22 10.76 0.57
C PHE A 39 -0.96 11.67 -0.42
N GLN A 40 -1.84 12.54 0.05
CA GLN A 40 -2.57 13.48 -0.79
C GLN A 40 -1.74 14.75 -1.06
N PRO A 41 -2.07 15.56 -2.09
CA PRO A 41 -1.43 16.84 -2.32
C PRO A 41 -1.44 17.71 -1.05
N ASN A 42 -0.25 18.11 -0.60
CA ASN A 42 -0.06 18.90 0.61
C ASN A 42 1.19 19.78 0.48
N ALA A 43 1.38 20.70 1.43
CA ALA A 43 2.51 21.62 1.42
C ALA A 43 3.85 20.98 1.78
N GLY A 44 3.87 19.70 2.20
CA GLY A 44 4.99 19.00 2.81
C GLY A 44 5.27 19.45 4.23
N ARG A 45 5.97 18.61 5.00
CA ARG A 45 6.47 18.94 6.34
C ARG A 45 7.99 18.97 6.33
N MET A 46 8.56 20.10 6.75
CA MET A 46 10.01 20.25 6.86
C MET A 46 10.48 19.65 8.18
N ASP A 47 11.45 18.74 8.13
CA ASP A 47 12.14 18.28 9.33
C ASP A 47 13.05 19.40 9.87
N GLY A 48 12.90 19.71 11.16
CA GLY A 48 13.58 20.81 11.82
C GLY A 48 15.10 20.64 11.85
N ASN A 49 15.58 19.40 11.86
CA ASN A 49 16.99 19.06 12.03
C ASN A 49 17.69 18.88 10.67
N THR A 50 17.20 17.96 9.86
CA THR A 50 17.82 17.57 8.58
C THR A 50 17.49 18.52 7.43
N LYS A 51 16.46 19.37 7.58
CA LYS A 51 15.89 20.21 6.51
C LYS A 51 15.39 19.41 5.30
N ILE A 52 15.08 18.13 5.51
CA ILE A 52 14.40 17.31 4.51
C ILE A 52 12.92 17.66 4.55
N LYS A 53 12.35 17.86 3.36
CA LYS A 53 10.92 18.12 3.20
C LYS A 53 10.20 16.83 2.84
N TYR A 54 9.42 16.31 3.78
CA TYR A 54 8.62 15.11 3.61
C TYR A 54 7.27 15.44 2.99
N MET A 55 6.91 14.73 1.92
CA MET A 55 5.62 14.90 1.23
C MET A 55 4.55 13.90 1.70
N ASN A 56 4.93 12.93 2.52
CA ASN A 56 4.03 12.00 3.19
C ASN A 56 4.63 11.58 4.55
N MET A 57 3.77 11.14 5.48
CA MET A 57 4.17 10.76 6.84
C MET A 57 4.89 9.39 6.90
N PHE A 58 4.58 8.48 5.98
CA PHE A 58 5.19 7.15 5.94
C PHE A 58 6.72 7.25 5.73
N ASP A 59 7.14 8.01 4.73
CA ASP A 59 8.56 8.26 4.45
C ASP A 59 9.26 8.90 5.65
N ALA A 60 8.60 9.85 6.30
CA ALA A 60 9.15 10.51 7.49
C ALA A 60 9.38 9.52 8.64
N GLN A 61 8.45 8.60 8.88
CA GLN A 61 8.58 7.57 9.92
C GLN A 61 9.66 6.54 9.58
N VAL A 62 9.74 6.10 8.32
CA VAL A 62 10.77 5.17 7.85
C VAL A 62 12.16 5.79 7.94
N ASP A 63 12.33 7.04 7.49
CA ASP A 63 13.62 7.73 7.52
C ASP A 63 14.06 8.11 8.94
N ALA A 64 13.12 8.36 9.85
CA ALA A 64 13.44 8.55 11.27
C ALA A 64 14.12 7.29 11.85
N VAL A 65 13.59 6.10 11.54
CA VAL A 65 14.19 4.82 11.95
C VAL A 65 15.55 4.63 11.28
N TYR A 66 15.66 4.87 9.96
CA TYR A 66 16.94 4.77 9.26
C TYR A 66 18.01 5.67 9.88
N SER A 67 17.65 6.91 10.17
CA SER A 67 18.53 7.89 10.80
C SER A 67 18.97 7.44 12.20
N ALA A 68 18.07 6.84 12.98
CA ALA A 68 18.39 6.27 14.28
C ALA A 68 19.37 5.09 14.16
N LEU A 69 19.13 4.14 13.24
CA LEU A 69 20.04 3.02 12.97
C LEU A 69 21.43 3.52 12.55
N ASN A 70 21.48 4.51 11.67
CA ASN A 70 22.73 5.13 11.23
C ASN A 70 23.47 5.80 12.39
N SER A 71 22.77 6.53 13.27
CA SER A 71 23.37 7.16 14.45
C SER A 71 23.98 6.16 15.44
N MET A 72 23.46 4.92 15.45
CA MET A 72 23.96 3.82 16.27
C MET A 72 25.06 3.00 15.57
N GLY A 73 25.44 3.34 14.33
CA GLY A 73 26.46 2.63 13.55
C GLY A 73 25.95 1.45 12.72
N PHE A 74 24.63 1.26 12.61
CA PHE A 74 23.98 0.11 11.94
C PHE A 74 23.34 0.49 10.61
N LYS A 75 23.96 1.41 9.85
CA LYS A 75 23.43 1.90 8.56
C LYS A 75 23.19 0.83 7.48
N ASN A 76 23.82 -0.34 7.62
CA ASN A 76 23.72 -1.45 6.68
C ASN A 76 22.61 -2.44 7.05
N VAL A 77 21.97 -2.28 8.20
CA VAL A 77 20.81 -3.11 8.57
C VAL A 77 19.62 -2.64 7.73
N GLU A 78 19.08 -3.54 6.92
CA GLU A 78 17.90 -3.24 6.10
C GLU A 78 16.66 -3.00 6.96
N ILE A 79 15.75 -2.18 6.48
CA ILE A 79 14.44 -1.96 7.11
C ILE A 79 13.38 -2.73 6.33
N VAL A 80 12.48 -3.39 7.06
CA VAL A 80 11.24 -3.95 6.51
C VAL A 80 10.06 -3.38 7.28
N VAL A 81 8.99 -3.00 6.59
CA VAL A 81 7.75 -2.58 7.23
C VAL A 81 6.88 -3.80 7.45
N ALA A 82 6.84 -4.30 8.69
CA ALA A 82 6.11 -5.51 9.04
C ALA A 82 4.60 -5.28 9.17
N GLU A 83 4.17 -4.08 9.56
CA GLU A 83 2.75 -3.73 9.63
C GLU A 83 2.54 -2.25 9.34
N THR A 84 1.57 -1.95 8.46
CA THR A 84 1.05 -0.59 8.29
C THR A 84 -0.34 -0.63 7.65
N GLY A 85 -1.20 0.31 7.99
CA GLY A 85 -2.57 0.32 7.50
C GLY A 85 -3.39 1.46 8.06
N TRP A 86 -4.66 1.50 7.68
CA TRP A 86 -5.62 2.49 8.12
C TRP A 86 -7.00 1.85 8.32
N PRO A 87 -7.65 2.04 9.48
CA PRO A 87 -8.93 1.40 9.76
C PRO A 87 -10.06 2.07 8.97
N PHE A 88 -10.99 1.29 8.42
CA PHE A 88 -12.10 1.84 7.64
C PHE A 88 -13.33 2.19 8.49
N LYS A 89 -13.35 1.74 9.75
CA LYS A 89 -14.43 1.97 10.71
C LYS A 89 -13.82 2.07 12.11
N GLY A 90 -14.43 2.83 13.00
CA GLY A 90 -14.06 2.93 14.41
C GLY A 90 -15.30 3.16 15.28
N ASP A 91 -15.07 3.40 16.58
CA ASP A 91 -16.10 3.86 17.50
C ASP A 91 -16.46 5.34 17.24
N ASP A 92 -17.57 5.84 17.82
CA ASP A 92 -18.04 7.22 17.59
C ASP A 92 -17.02 8.32 17.95
N ASN A 93 -16.06 7.99 18.82
CA ASN A 93 -14.99 8.88 19.27
C ASN A 93 -13.65 8.64 18.54
N ASP A 94 -13.56 7.65 17.65
CA ASP A 94 -12.37 7.45 16.83
C ASP A 94 -12.33 8.45 15.67
N VAL A 95 -11.28 9.26 15.62
CA VAL A 95 -11.07 10.24 14.55
C VAL A 95 -10.17 9.66 13.46
N GLY A 96 -10.65 9.70 12.21
CA GLY A 96 -9.89 9.25 11.05
C GLY A 96 -10.33 7.94 10.40
N PRO A 97 -10.91 6.94 11.10
CA PRO A 97 -11.42 5.77 10.41
C PRO A 97 -12.56 6.13 9.45
N SER A 98 -12.40 5.78 8.18
CA SER A 98 -13.46 5.80 7.18
C SER A 98 -13.04 4.95 5.97
N ILE A 99 -14.00 4.50 5.17
CA ILE A 99 -13.71 3.75 3.94
C ILE A 99 -12.86 4.60 2.99
N GLU A 100 -13.16 5.89 2.89
CA GLU A 100 -12.46 6.83 2.02
C GLU A 100 -10.99 7.01 2.44
N ASN A 101 -10.74 7.20 3.73
CA ASN A 101 -9.38 7.37 4.27
C ASN A 101 -8.59 6.06 4.18
N ALA A 102 -9.21 4.92 4.51
CA ALA A 102 -8.55 3.63 4.43
C ALA A 102 -8.17 3.27 2.98
N LYS A 103 -9.08 3.51 2.04
CA LYS A 103 -8.82 3.35 0.61
C LYS A 103 -7.73 4.30 0.12
N ALA A 104 -7.77 5.57 0.52
CA ALA A 104 -6.76 6.55 0.14
C ALA A 104 -5.38 6.16 0.65
N TYR A 105 -5.27 5.81 1.94
CA TYR A 105 -4.02 5.41 2.55
C TYR A 105 -3.41 4.17 1.88
N ASN A 106 -4.13 3.05 1.89
CA ASN A 106 -3.61 1.79 1.38
C ASN A 106 -3.36 1.86 -0.14
N GLY A 107 -4.26 2.49 -0.90
CA GLY A 107 -4.11 2.66 -2.34
C GLY A 107 -2.91 3.52 -2.72
N ASN A 108 -2.73 4.67 -2.04
CA ASN A 108 -1.61 5.57 -2.34
C ASN A 108 -0.27 5.00 -1.84
N LEU A 109 -0.25 4.28 -0.71
CA LEU A 109 0.94 3.56 -0.25
C LEU A 109 1.38 2.52 -1.30
N ILE A 110 0.46 1.71 -1.82
CA ILE A 110 0.76 0.74 -2.89
C ILE A 110 1.31 1.46 -4.13
N ALA A 111 0.70 2.57 -4.54
CA ALA A 111 1.18 3.35 -5.69
C ALA A 111 2.59 3.91 -5.46
N HIS A 112 2.86 4.45 -4.26
CA HIS A 112 4.18 4.94 -3.86
C HIS A 112 5.22 3.81 -3.90
N LEU A 113 4.94 2.66 -3.29
CA LEU A 113 5.86 1.51 -3.28
C LEU A 113 6.15 0.97 -4.69
N ARG A 114 5.13 0.93 -5.57
CA ARG A 114 5.28 0.51 -6.98
C ARG A 114 6.05 1.51 -7.83
N SER A 115 6.08 2.79 -7.44
CA SER A 115 6.83 3.82 -8.16
C SER A 115 8.36 3.67 -8.02
N MET A 116 8.82 2.90 -7.04
CA MET A 116 10.25 2.67 -6.73
C MET A 116 11.02 3.96 -6.40
N VAL A 117 10.33 5.07 -6.11
CA VAL A 117 10.97 6.34 -5.75
C VAL A 117 11.78 6.24 -4.45
N GLY A 118 11.36 5.36 -3.54
CA GLY A 118 11.95 5.22 -2.20
C GLY A 118 11.60 6.39 -1.29
N THR A 119 12.33 6.52 -0.18
CA THR A 119 12.18 7.66 0.74
C THR A 119 13.21 8.74 0.42
N PRO A 120 13.05 9.98 0.94
CA PRO A 120 14.06 11.03 0.78
C PRO A 120 15.48 10.64 1.20
N VAL A 121 15.66 9.87 2.30
CA VAL A 121 16.98 9.42 2.75
C VAL A 121 17.43 8.13 2.05
N MET A 122 16.50 7.30 1.57
CA MET A 122 16.78 6.07 0.82
C MET A 122 16.16 6.10 -0.59
N PRO A 123 16.62 7.00 -1.49
CA PRO A 123 16.02 7.16 -2.82
C PRO A 123 16.32 5.97 -3.74
N GLY A 124 15.38 5.67 -4.65
CA GLY A 124 15.53 4.64 -5.68
C GLY A 124 15.42 3.20 -5.17
N LYS A 125 15.10 3.00 -3.88
CA LYS A 125 14.85 1.69 -3.29
C LYS A 125 13.51 1.72 -2.57
N SER A 126 12.56 0.88 -3.02
CA SER A 126 11.31 0.66 -2.29
C SER A 126 11.57 -0.18 -1.03
N VAL A 127 10.78 0.05 0.02
CA VAL A 127 10.87 -0.69 1.28
C VAL A 127 9.87 -1.83 1.24
N ASP A 128 10.35 -3.06 1.48
CA ASP A 128 9.48 -4.23 1.58
C ASP A 128 8.43 -3.98 2.66
N THR A 129 7.15 -4.02 2.28
CA THR A 129 6.05 -3.54 3.11
C THR A 129 4.89 -4.54 3.14
N TYR A 130 4.42 -4.79 4.35
CA TYR A 130 3.32 -5.69 4.65
C TYR A 130 2.11 -4.87 5.12
N LEU A 131 0.99 -5.01 4.40
CA LEU A 131 -0.24 -4.30 4.74
C LEU A 131 -0.95 -4.99 5.91
N PHE A 132 -1.32 -4.20 6.91
CA PHE A 132 -2.15 -4.59 8.03
C PHE A 132 -3.60 -4.11 7.79
N ALA A 133 -4.58 -5.01 7.61
CA ALA A 133 -4.46 -6.47 7.57
C ALA A 133 -5.28 -7.06 6.44
N LEU A 134 -5.10 -8.36 6.19
CA LEU A 134 -5.86 -9.06 5.15
C LEU A 134 -7.35 -9.11 5.51
N TYR A 135 -7.69 -9.42 6.76
CA TYR A 135 -9.07 -9.58 7.22
C TYR A 135 -9.39 -8.68 8.41
N ASP A 136 -10.67 -8.40 8.61
CA ASP A 136 -11.18 -7.90 9.89
C ASP A 136 -10.95 -8.92 11.00
N GLU A 137 -10.50 -8.41 12.16
CA GLU A 137 -10.17 -9.21 13.33
C GLU A 137 -11.14 -8.88 14.48
N GLU A 138 -12.36 -9.41 14.38
CA GLU A 138 -13.50 -9.11 15.28
C GLU A 138 -13.22 -9.35 16.77
N LEU A 139 -12.23 -10.19 17.10
CA LEU A 139 -11.85 -10.53 18.47
C LEU A 139 -10.71 -9.66 19.02
N LYS A 140 -10.25 -8.64 18.29
CA LYS A 140 -9.22 -7.73 18.80
C LYS A 140 -9.74 -6.90 19.98
N PRO A 141 -9.01 -6.86 21.10
CA PRO A 141 -9.33 -5.97 22.21
C PRO A 141 -9.02 -4.52 21.83
N GLY A 142 -9.56 -3.58 22.62
CA GLY A 142 -9.29 -2.15 22.44
C GLY A 142 -10.37 -1.42 21.61
N PRO A 143 -10.03 -0.23 21.07
CA PRO A 143 -10.97 0.62 20.33
C PRO A 143 -11.63 -0.10 19.15
N GLY A 144 -12.80 0.38 18.76
CA GLY A 144 -13.53 -0.06 17.56
C GLY A 144 -12.66 -0.13 16.32
N SER A 145 -11.76 0.83 16.15
CA SER A 145 -10.85 0.84 15.00
C SER A 145 -9.98 -0.40 14.86
N GLU A 146 -9.61 -1.06 15.97
CA GLU A 146 -8.74 -2.24 15.95
C GLU A 146 -9.37 -3.43 15.20
N ARG A 147 -10.70 -3.50 15.14
CA ARG A 147 -11.44 -4.59 14.50
C ARG A 147 -11.71 -4.36 13.01
N SER A 148 -11.26 -3.23 12.44
CA SER A 148 -11.67 -2.78 11.11
C SER A 148 -10.51 -2.30 10.24
N PHE A 149 -9.38 -2.99 10.29
CA PHE A 149 -8.23 -2.77 9.41
C PHE A 149 -8.24 -3.65 8.14
N GLY A 150 -9.19 -4.58 8.02
CA GLY A 150 -9.21 -5.56 6.94
C GLY A 150 -9.39 -4.93 5.56
N LEU A 151 -8.60 -5.41 4.58
CA LEU A 151 -8.89 -5.20 3.16
C LEU A 151 -10.08 -6.04 2.69
N PHE A 152 -10.30 -7.19 3.35
CA PHE A 152 -11.41 -8.11 3.12
C PHE A 152 -12.16 -8.37 4.42
N LYS A 153 -13.45 -8.67 4.32
CA LYS A 153 -14.20 -9.29 5.41
C LYS A 153 -13.83 -10.77 5.54
N THR A 154 -14.20 -11.40 6.65
CA THR A 154 -13.97 -12.84 6.88
C THR A 154 -14.69 -13.74 5.88
N ASP A 155 -15.72 -13.24 5.19
CA ASP A 155 -16.43 -13.92 4.11
C ASP A 155 -15.79 -13.73 2.72
N LEU A 156 -14.57 -13.16 2.67
CA LEU A 156 -13.80 -12.84 1.46
C LEU A 156 -14.35 -11.68 0.63
N THR A 157 -15.39 -10.98 1.08
CA THR A 157 -15.87 -9.77 0.43
C THR A 157 -14.84 -8.66 0.58
N VAL A 158 -14.48 -7.99 -0.52
CA VAL A 158 -13.61 -6.81 -0.50
C VAL A 158 -14.31 -5.68 0.26
N VAL A 159 -13.64 -5.07 1.24
CA VAL A 159 -14.16 -3.89 1.95
C VAL A 159 -14.06 -2.67 1.05
N TYR A 160 -12.87 -2.45 0.46
CA TYR A 160 -12.60 -1.41 -0.52
C TYR A 160 -11.47 -1.86 -1.46
N ASP A 161 -11.57 -1.50 -2.74
CA ASP A 161 -10.57 -1.88 -3.74
C ASP A 161 -9.35 -0.96 -3.71
N VAL A 162 -8.17 -1.55 -3.52
CA VAL A 162 -6.85 -0.91 -3.48
C VAL A 162 -5.96 -1.29 -4.66
N GLY A 163 -6.50 -1.95 -5.69
CA GLY A 163 -5.75 -2.29 -6.91
C GLY A 163 -4.69 -3.38 -6.71
N LEU A 164 -4.98 -4.35 -5.83
CA LEU A 164 -4.17 -5.57 -5.65
C LEU A 164 -4.58 -6.68 -6.62
N SER A 165 -5.81 -6.66 -7.13
CA SER A 165 -6.29 -7.64 -8.10
C SER A 165 -5.72 -7.36 -9.50
N THR A 166 -5.13 -8.38 -10.13
CA THR A 166 -4.54 -8.29 -11.49
C THR A 166 -5.58 -8.22 -12.62
N ASN A 167 -6.88 -8.29 -12.31
CA ASN A 167 -7.96 -8.23 -13.31
C ASN A 167 -8.24 -6.80 -13.84
N SER A 168 -7.47 -5.79 -13.45
CA SER A 168 -7.59 -4.42 -13.96
C SER A 168 -6.68 -4.12 -15.16
N GLN A 169 -6.25 -5.14 -15.91
CA GLN A 169 -5.80 -4.96 -17.30
C GLN A 169 -7.06 -4.85 -18.19
N ASN A 170 -7.70 -3.67 -18.16
CA ASN A 170 -8.56 -3.07 -19.21
C ASN A 170 -9.58 -2.11 -18.58
N LYS A 171 -9.11 -0.96 -18.11
CA LYS A 171 -9.93 0.26 -18.16
C LYS A 171 -9.08 1.39 -18.75
N SER A 172 -8.82 1.25 -20.04
CA SER A 172 -8.38 2.37 -20.87
C SER A 172 -9.39 3.49 -20.75
N LEU A 173 -8.90 4.68 -20.46
CA LEU A 173 -9.62 5.94 -20.49
C LEU A 173 -10.15 6.16 -21.92
N GLU A 174 -11.47 6.06 -22.11
CA GLU A 174 -12.12 6.44 -23.35
C GLU A 174 -12.62 7.88 -23.20
N ALA A 175 -11.89 8.82 -23.80
CA ALA A 175 -12.40 10.14 -24.12
C ALA A 175 -11.53 10.81 -25.20
N THR A 176 -11.98 10.72 -26.45
CA THR A 176 -11.71 11.78 -27.44
C THR A 176 -12.95 11.98 -28.31
N PRO A 177 -13.29 13.24 -28.66
CA PRO A 177 -14.60 13.62 -29.17
C PRO A 177 -14.74 13.29 -30.66
N GLN A 178 -15.90 12.77 -31.04
CA GLN A 178 -16.26 12.50 -32.43
C GLN A 178 -16.74 13.80 -33.12
N PRO A 179 -16.28 14.15 -34.34
CA PRO A 179 -16.81 15.30 -35.08
C PRO A 179 -18.25 15.07 -35.59
N PRO A 180 -19.04 16.13 -35.80
CA PRO A 180 -20.46 16.00 -36.13
C PRO A 180 -20.70 15.40 -37.53
N PRO A 181 -21.84 14.72 -37.76
CA PRO A 181 -22.11 14.03 -39.01
C PRO A 181 -22.48 15.01 -40.13
N ALA A 182 -21.85 14.86 -41.29
CA ALA A 182 -22.23 15.54 -42.53
C ALA A 182 -23.27 14.73 -43.34
N THR A 183 -24.23 15.44 -43.91
CA THR A 183 -25.43 14.94 -44.59
C THR A 183 -25.15 14.27 -45.96
N ALA A 184 -26.02 13.31 -46.29
CA ALA A 184 -26.14 12.40 -47.42
C ALA A 184 -25.73 12.82 -48.85
N VAL A 185 -25.24 11.85 -49.65
CA VAL A 185 -25.61 11.67 -51.07
C VAL A 185 -25.51 10.20 -51.55
N THR A 186 -26.45 9.84 -52.40
CA THR A 186 -26.78 8.53 -53.03
C THR A 186 -25.86 8.13 -54.19
N ALA A 187 -25.56 6.83 -54.37
CA ALA A 187 -25.36 6.18 -55.69
C ALA A 187 -25.40 4.63 -55.62
N THR A 188 -25.75 4.02 -56.74
CA THR A 188 -26.35 2.68 -56.95
C THR A 188 -25.41 1.71 -57.70
N SER A 189 -25.59 0.38 -57.50
CA SER A 189 -25.19 -0.80 -58.36
C SER A 189 -23.67 -1.12 -58.50
N THR A 190 -23.13 -2.35 -58.69
CA THR A 190 -23.59 -3.68 -59.14
C THR A 190 -22.52 -4.76 -58.81
N SER A 191 -22.93 -6.05 -58.72
CA SER A 191 -22.22 -7.36 -58.89
C SER A 191 -20.70 -7.50 -58.60
N THR A 192 -20.18 -8.60 -58.02
CA THR A 192 -20.16 -9.96 -58.61
C THR A 192 -19.64 -10.99 -57.59
N ASN A 193 -20.14 -12.22 -57.70
CA ASN A 193 -19.75 -13.44 -57.00
C ASN A 193 -18.25 -13.78 -57.13
N ASN A 194 -17.69 -14.50 -56.15
CA ASN A 194 -17.17 -15.86 -56.37
C ASN A 194 -16.86 -16.56 -55.04
N ASN A 195 -17.41 -17.78 -54.93
CA ASN A 195 -17.03 -18.80 -53.96
C ASN A 195 -15.59 -19.24 -54.21
N ASP A 196 -14.83 -19.50 -53.14
CA ASP A 196 -14.05 -20.72 -53.11
C ASP A 196 -13.84 -21.22 -51.68
N SER A 197 -14.22 -22.47 -51.48
CA SER A 197 -14.13 -23.23 -50.25
C SER A 197 -12.95 -24.17 -50.36
N SER A 198 -11.94 -24.00 -49.50
CA SER A 198 -10.96 -25.05 -49.21
C SER A 198 -10.88 -25.29 -47.71
N THR A 199 -11.52 -26.38 -47.30
CA THR A 199 -11.31 -27.07 -46.02
C THR A 199 -9.94 -27.72 -46.01
N SER A 200 -9.10 -27.38 -45.03
CA SER A 200 -7.99 -28.24 -44.60
C SER A 200 -8.04 -28.42 -43.09
N MET A 201 -7.82 -29.68 -42.69
CA MET A 201 -7.97 -30.24 -41.36
C MET A 201 -6.60 -30.21 -40.69
N GLY A 202 -6.49 -29.69 -39.47
CA GLY A 202 -5.21 -29.59 -38.76
C GLY A 202 -5.38 -29.46 -37.24
N THR A 203 -5.47 -30.63 -36.59
CA THR A 203 -4.93 -30.98 -35.27
C THR A 203 -4.53 -29.85 -34.30
N SER A 204 -5.08 -29.86 -33.09
CA SER A 204 -4.42 -30.44 -31.90
C SER A 204 -5.11 -30.01 -30.60
N THR A 205 -5.63 -30.99 -29.89
CA THR A 205 -5.95 -30.91 -28.47
C THR A 205 -4.62 -30.87 -27.71
N SER A 206 -4.35 -29.81 -26.95
CA SER A 206 -3.47 -29.91 -25.80
C SER A 206 -4.12 -29.20 -24.61
N THR A 207 -4.60 -30.03 -23.70
CA THR A 207 -4.92 -29.71 -22.32
C THR A 207 -3.62 -29.28 -21.65
N GLY A 208 -3.46 -27.97 -21.47
CA GLY A 208 -2.43 -27.39 -20.63
C GLY A 208 -3.10 -26.45 -19.65
N SER A 209 -3.38 -26.94 -18.44
CA SER A 209 -3.72 -26.09 -17.29
C SER A 209 -2.59 -25.08 -17.11
N SER A 210 -2.80 -23.84 -17.58
CA SER A 210 -1.89 -22.74 -17.29
C SER A 210 -1.98 -22.47 -15.80
N MET A 211 -1.01 -22.99 -15.05
CA MET A 211 -0.76 -22.51 -13.70
C MET A 211 -0.48 -21.02 -13.83
N ASN A 212 -1.33 -20.21 -13.21
CA ASN A 212 -1.13 -18.77 -13.10
C ASN A 212 0.14 -18.54 -12.28
N THR A 213 1.26 -18.36 -12.97
CA THR A 213 2.51 -17.90 -12.36
C THR A 213 2.30 -16.48 -11.86
N ILE A 214 2.25 -16.31 -10.54
CA ILE A 214 2.33 -15.00 -9.89
C ILE A 214 3.70 -14.42 -10.27
N SER A 215 3.72 -13.41 -11.13
CA SER A 215 4.93 -12.65 -11.40
C SER A 215 5.23 -11.77 -10.18
N ILE A 216 6.12 -12.26 -9.32
CA ILE A 216 6.65 -11.53 -8.16
C ILE A 216 7.62 -10.47 -8.70
N ILE A 217 7.11 -9.31 -9.07
CA ILE A 217 7.96 -8.14 -9.37
C ILE A 217 7.74 -6.98 -8.39
N ASN A 218 6.71 -7.00 -7.53
CA ASN A 218 6.52 -5.91 -6.57
C ASN A 218 6.11 -6.48 -5.20
N LYS A 219 7.02 -6.39 -4.24
CA LYS A 219 6.94 -6.99 -2.90
C LYS A 219 5.96 -6.24 -1.98
N VAL A 220 4.68 -6.22 -2.34
CA VAL A 220 3.59 -5.98 -1.39
C VAL A 220 3.14 -7.34 -0.91
N TYR A 221 3.34 -7.60 0.37
CA TYR A 221 3.00 -8.88 0.97
C TYR A 221 1.77 -8.72 1.86
N LEU A 222 0.86 -9.69 1.83
CA LEU A 222 -0.25 -9.77 2.78
C LEU A 222 0.11 -10.81 3.84
N ILE A 223 0.13 -10.42 5.11
CA ILE A 223 0.34 -11.35 6.24
C ILE A 223 -1.00 -11.82 6.79
N ARG A 224 -1.02 -13.11 7.14
CA ARG A 224 -1.95 -13.73 8.09
C ARG A 224 -1.19 -13.92 9.40
N ILE A 225 -1.50 -13.15 10.43
CA ILE A 225 -1.02 -13.49 11.79
C ILE A 225 -1.86 -14.66 12.27
N PHE A 226 -1.26 -15.84 12.37
CA PHE A 226 -1.85 -16.90 13.19
C PHE A 226 -1.74 -16.46 14.64
N ASN A 227 -2.88 -16.49 15.34
CA ASN A 227 -2.95 -16.28 16.77
C ASN A 227 -2.08 -17.33 17.49
N LEU A 228 -0.81 -16.98 17.76
CA LEU A 228 0.04 -17.69 18.70
C LEU A 228 -0.43 -17.29 20.10
N GLY A 229 -1.44 -17.99 20.58
CA GLY A 229 -2.02 -17.87 21.93
C GLY A 229 -1.07 -18.29 23.05
N LEU A 230 0.19 -17.83 23.02
CA LEU A 230 1.19 -18.08 24.05
C LEU A 230 2.22 -16.94 24.23
N LEU A 231 1.89 -15.73 23.77
CA LEU A 231 2.60 -14.49 24.13
C LEU A 231 1.64 -13.32 24.48
N SER A 232 0.40 -13.64 24.88
CA SER A 232 -0.66 -12.68 25.21
C SER A 232 -0.44 -11.91 26.54
N GLU A 233 0.65 -12.16 27.27
CA GLU A 233 0.93 -11.48 28.54
C GLU A 233 2.16 -10.55 28.51
N TYR A 234 2.86 -10.39 27.37
CA TYR A 234 4.11 -9.61 27.33
C TYR A 234 4.30 -8.69 26.10
N MET A 235 3.22 -8.32 25.41
CA MET A 235 3.26 -7.27 24.39
C MET A 235 2.10 -6.29 24.61
N GLU A 236 2.05 -5.66 25.78
CA GLU A 236 1.45 -4.32 25.83
C GLU A 236 2.22 -3.46 24.83
N LEU A 237 1.59 -2.99 23.75
CA LEU A 237 1.70 -1.66 23.12
C LEU A 237 3.03 -0.86 23.18
N SER A 238 4.19 -1.51 23.32
CA SER A 238 5.45 -0.86 23.62
C SER A 238 6.46 -1.08 22.51
N LEU A 239 6.21 -0.44 21.36
CA LEU A 239 7.27 0.11 20.48
C LEU A 239 6.67 1.03 19.41
N ILE A 240 5.77 1.93 19.83
CA ILE A 240 5.51 3.19 19.11
C ILE A 240 6.47 4.21 19.74
N PHE A 241 7.69 4.35 19.21
CA PHE A 241 8.51 5.52 19.53
C PHE A 241 8.09 6.67 18.62
N PHE A 242 7.15 7.50 19.08
CA PHE A 242 7.09 8.89 18.66
C PHE A 242 8.14 9.67 19.45
N PHE A 243 9.18 10.16 18.78
CA PHE A 243 9.87 11.38 19.22
C PHE A 243 9.71 12.42 18.11
N PHE A 244 8.56 13.10 18.11
CA PHE A 244 8.52 14.50 17.72
C PHE A 244 8.31 15.27 19.01
N TYR A 245 9.39 15.57 19.71
CA TYR A 245 9.33 16.62 20.72
C TYR A 245 9.40 17.97 20.02
N ASP A 246 8.49 18.82 20.46
CA ASP A 246 8.33 20.23 20.14
C ASP A 246 9.67 20.98 20.16
N LEU A 247 9.85 21.89 19.20
CA LEU A 247 11.09 22.67 19.09
C LEU A 247 10.77 24.15 18.98
N HIS A 248 9.95 24.68 19.88
CA HIS A 248 9.95 26.10 20.23
C HIS A 248 10.16 26.23 21.74
N THR A 249 11.32 26.82 22.09
CA THR A 249 11.70 27.48 23.37
C THR A 249 11.08 26.97 24.67
#